data_AF-A0A2V9C0S6-F1
#
_entry.id   AF-A0A2V9C0S6-F1
#
_cell.length_a   1.000
_cell.length_b   1.000
_cell.length_c   1.000
_cell.angle_alpha   90.00
_cell.angle_beta   90.00
_cell.angle_gamma   90.00
#
_symmetry.space_group_name_H-M   'P 1'
#
loop_
_entity.id
_entity.type
_entity.pdbx_description
1 polymer ?
#
loop_
_entity_poly.entity_id
_entity_poly.type
_entity_poly.pdbx_seq_one_letter_code
_entity_poly.pdbx_strand_id
1 'polypeptide(L)'
;MWSRRKFFITSLAGSALAGTNKLFGRTPLNGDAALPLPNLAPPAPGKRPLIISSANGLHALDKGMDILKKGGDTLNAVVATVTVVEDDPNDDSVGYGGLPNEEGEVELDASVMHGPTHRAGAVAAVRRIKNVSRLAKTVMENTNHTMIVGDGARRFAVAEGFEEMNLLTEHSRKIWLAWKAKSSFNWRPGIDSPEWKEHMATLFDGDEKQIAYAERVIAHPPTGTIPCMAVDAKGDISATTTTSGLSWKIPGRVGDSPIIGAGCYVDNEVGAAGSTGKGEENIKICGGHTIIEMMRQGKAPVDACLEAMARVARNYKNDKKKLGTFHIYFYAINKDGVHGAASLWRNGYEASKQASYAVHDGSEARLVPCKPFFDEIGGDQ
;
A
#
# COMPACT_ATOMS: atom_id res chain seq x y z
N MET A 1 45.31 7.60 8.20
CA MET A 1 45.66 7.48 9.63
C MET A 1 45.41 8.84 10.29
N TRP A 2 44.23 9.05 10.88
CA TRP A 2 43.81 10.36 11.40
C TRP A 2 43.40 10.22 12.87
N SER A 3 44.10 10.93 13.73
CA SER A 3 44.15 10.72 15.18
C SER A 3 43.17 11.63 15.92
N ARG A 4 42.31 11.01 16.72
CA ARG A 4 41.46 11.64 17.75
C ARG A 4 42.32 12.07 18.94
N ARG A 5 42.16 13.31 19.41
CA ARG A 5 42.09 13.74 20.84
C ARG A 5 42.57 15.19 20.99
N LYS A 6 41.66 16.04 21.47
CA LYS A 6 41.81 17.00 22.58
C LYS A 6 40.75 18.07 22.43
N PHE A 7 39.80 18.14 23.36
CA PHE A 7 39.43 19.41 23.99
C PHE A 7 38.51 19.13 25.18
N PHE A 8 39.06 19.25 26.39
CA PHE A 8 38.32 19.40 27.63
C PHE A 8 39.07 20.43 28.49
N ILE A 9 38.28 21.38 29.01
CA ILE A 9 38.50 22.20 30.24
C ILE A 9 39.57 23.29 30.07
N THR A 10 39.27 24.59 30.25
CA THR A 10 39.07 25.37 31.51
C THR A 10 38.61 26.78 31.02
N SER A 11 37.82 27.62 31.69
CA SER A 11 37.94 28.15 33.06
C SER A 11 36.80 29.14 33.37
N LEU A 12 36.31 29.09 34.62
CA LEU A 12 35.47 30.08 35.31
C LEU A 12 36.32 31.28 35.79
N ALA A 13 35.82 32.50 35.59
CA ALA A 13 35.94 33.72 36.42
C ALA A 13 35.34 34.88 35.58
N GLY A 14 34.37 35.71 35.97
CA GLY A 14 33.89 36.13 37.28
C GLY A 14 34.28 37.59 37.51
N SER A 15 33.47 38.57 37.07
CA SER A 15 33.19 39.85 37.78
C SER A 15 32.27 40.77 36.98
N ALA A 16 31.44 41.50 37.74
CA ALA A 16 30.26 42.25 37.33
C ALA A 16 30.56 43.72 37.00
N LEU A 17 29.77 44.30 36.09
CA LEU A 17 29.48 45.74 36.06
C LEU A 17 27.99 45.95 35.77
N ALA A 18 27.33 46.65 36.70
CA ALA A 18 25.94 47.05 36.65
C ALA A 18 25.73 48.23 35.69
N GLY A 19 24.57 48.30 35.03
CA GLY A 19 24.18 49.45 34.21
C GLY A 19 22.88 49.27 33.42
N THR A 20 21.76 49.39 34.13
CA THR A 20 20.39 49.74 33.69
C THR A 20 20.08 49.90 32.19
N ASN A 21 19.13 49.10 31.68
CA ASN A 21 17.86 49.65 31.19
C ASN A 21 16.78 48.56 31.00
N LYS A 22 15.59 48.90 31.51
CA LYS A 22 14.32 48.17 31.39
C LYS A 22 14.06 47.75 29.94
N LEU A 23 13.57 46.53 29.71
CA LEU A 23 12.36 46.25 28.90
C LEU A 23 12.04 44.74 28.86
N PHE A 24 10.77 44.44 29.14
CA PHE A 24 10.04 43.17 29.03
C PHE A 24 10.34 42.05 30.03
N GLY A 25 9.51 42.02 31.09
CA GLY A 25 9.34 40.85 31.92
C GLY A 25 8.58 39.74 31.19
N ARG A 26 9.05 38.52 31.35
CA ARG A 26 8.24 37.31 31.27
C ARG A 26 8.76 36.32 32.32
N THR A 27 7.92 36.06 33.31
CA THR A 27 8.11 35.10 34.40
C THR A 27 8.31 33.69 33.81
N PRO A 28 9.22 32.85 34.34
CA PRO A 28 9.26 31.45 33.95
C PRO A 28 8.05 30.72 34.57
N LEU A 29 7.19 30.16 33.72
CA LEU A 29 6.13 29.26 34.18
C LEU A 29 6.77 27.92 34.54
N ASN A 30 6.60 27.55 35.81
CA ASN A 30 6.76 26.20 36.32
C ASN A 30 5.86 25.22 35.55
N GLY A 31 6.43 24.06 35.22
CA GLY A 31 5.76 22.76 35.16
C GLY A 31 4.37 22.70 34.53
N ASP A 32 4.31 22.61 33.20
CA ASP A 32 3.15 22.02 32.55
C ASP A 32 3.24 20.50 32.66
N ALA A 33 2.46 19.96 33.60
CA ALA A 33 2.11 18.56 33.62
C ALA A 33 1.50 18.19 32.25
N ALA A 34 2.07 17.19 31.59
CA ALA A 34 1.46 16.58 30.43
C ALA A 34 0.03 16.15 30.80
N LEU A 35 -0.96 16.75 30.16
CA LEU A 35 -2.36 16.35 30.32
C LEU A 35 -2.46 14.85 29.96
N PRO A 36 -2.94 13.99 30.86
CA PRO A 36 -3.13 12.59 30.51
C PRO A 36 -4.16 12.51 29.39
N LEU A 37 -3.78 11.86 28.28
CA LEU A 37 -4.71 11.51 27.23
C LEU A 37 -5.89 10.74 27.86
N PRO A 38 -7.13 10.99 27.43
CA PRO A 38 -8.28 10.28 27.98
C PRO A 38 -8.04 8.78 27.87
N ASN A 39 -8.08 8.11 29.02
CA ASN A 39 -7.91 6.67 29.13
C ASN A 39 -9.18 6.00 28.57
N LEU A 40 -9.27 5.92 27.24
CA LEU A 40 -10.23 5.09 26.56
C LEU A 40 -9.97 3.65 27.00
N ALA A 41 -11.01 2.96 27.47
CA ALA A 41 -10.89 1.54 27.80
C ALA A 41 -10.26 0.80 26.63
N PRO A 42 -9.26 -0.08 26.86
CA PRO A 42 -8.61 -0.79 25.78
C PRO A 42 -9.67 -1.57 24.99
N PRO A 43 -9.62 -1.54 23.65
CA PRO A 43 -10.56 -2.30 22.83
C PRO A 43 -10.49 -3.78 23.22
N ALA A 44 -11.62 -4.49 23.08
CA ALA A 44 -11.66 -5.92 23.37
C ALA A 44 -10.58 -6.65 22.54
N PRO A 45 -9.81 -7.57 23.15
CA PRO A 45 -8.71 -8.24 22.46
C PRO A 45 -9.24 -9.02 21.25
N GLY A 46 -8.53 -8.90 20.13
CA GLY A 46 -8.84 -9.64 18.91
C GLY A 46 -8.32 -11.08 18.96
N LYS A 47 -8.34 -11.76 17.82
CA LYS A 47 -7.81 -13.12 17.68
C LYS A 47 -6.39 -13.09 17.12
N ARG A 48 -5.54 -14.00 17.61
CA ARG A 48 -4.19 -14.24 17.08
C ARG A 48 -3.93 -15.76 16.94
N PRO A 49 -3.13 -16.21 15.96
CA PRO A 49 -2.56 -15.44 14.87
C PRO A 49 -3.62 -14.92 13.90
N LEU A 50 -3.31 -13.84 13.19
CA LEU A 50 -4.21 -13.20 12.24
C LEU A 50 -3.41 -12.73 11.03
N ILE A 51 -3.97 -12.91 9.84
CA ILE A 51 -3.46 -12.34 8.60
C ILE A 51 -4.61 -11.73 7.80
N ILE A 52 -4.40 -10.54 7.24
CA ILE A 52 -5.37 -9.88 6.38
C ILE A 52 -4.71 -9.42 5.08
N SER A 53 -5.52 -9.24 4.05
CA SER A 53 -5.12 -8.61 2.78
C SER A 53 -6.29 -7.89 2.10
N SER A 54 -6.02 -7.23 0.97
CA SER A 54 -7.09 -6.89 0.01
C SER A 54 -7.80 -8.16 -0.50
N ALA A 55 -8.99 -7.99 -1.08
CA ALA A 55 -9.87 -9.08 -1.47
C ALA A 55 -9.25 -10.08 -2.46
N ASN A 56 -8.38 -9.64 -3.37
CA ASN A 56 -7.69 -10.52 -4.33
C ASN A 56 -6.74 -11.52 -3.65
N GLY A 57 -6.29 -11.25 -2.42
CA GLY A 57 -5.46 -12.16 -1.63
C GLY A 57 -6.21 -13.29 -0.91
N LEU A 58 -7.55 -13.38 -1.01
CA LEU A 58 -8.36 -14.38 -0.27
C LEU A 58 -7.82 -15.80 -0.42
N HIS A 59 -7.53 -16.22 -1.66
CA HIS A 59 -7.06 -17.56 -1.99
C HIS A 59 -5.61 -17.83 -1.54
N ALA A 60 -4.88 -16.78 -1.12
CA ALA A 60 -3.48 -16.86 -0.74
C ALA A 60 -3.26 -16.88 0.78
N LEU A 61 -4.27 -16.49 1.58
CA LEU A 61 -4.11 -16.30 3.03
C LEU A 61 -3.72 -17.59 3.77
N ASP A 62 -4.20 -18.74 3.32
CA ASP A 62 -3.91 -20.05 3.95
C ASP A 62 -2.42 -20.33 4.00
N LYS A 63 -1.68 -19.96 2.93
CA LYS A 63 -0.23 -20.16 2.84
C LYS A 63 0.52 -19.38 3.92
N GLY A 64 0.15 -18.12 4.15
CA GLY A 64 0.72 -17.30 5.21
C GLY A 64 0.30 -17.79 6.60
N MET A 65 -0.97 -18.15 6.78
CA MET A 65 -1.48 -18.66 8.06
C MET A 65 -0.80 -19.97 8.48
N ASP A 66 -0.50 -20.86 7.54
CA ASP A 66 0.25 -22.09 7.82
C ASP A 66 1.64 -21.82 8.41
N ILE A 67 2.31 -20.77 7.94
CA ILE A 67 3.61 -20.34 8.49
C ILE A 67 3.43 -19.83 9.92
N LEU A 68 2.41 -18.99 10.16
CA LEU A 68 2.12 -18.44 11.49
C LEU A 68 1.76 -19.54 12.50
N LYS A 69 0.92 -20.50 12.11
CA LYS A 69 0.52 -21.65 12.96
C LYS A 69 1.70 -22.53 13.37
N LYS A 70 2.72 -22.62 12.51
CA LYS A 70 3.98 -23.35 12.80
C LYS A 70 4.96 -22.53 13.64
N GLY A 71 4.59 -21.32 14.07
CA GLY A 71 5.46 -20.42 14.82
C GLY A 71 6.55 -19.75 13.96
N GLY A 72 6.35 -19.71 12.64
CA GLY A 72 7.23 -19.02 11.71
C GLY A 72 7.12 -17.51 11.82
N ASP A 73 8.10 -16.83 11.22
CA ASP A 73 8.20 -15.37 11.21
C ASP A 73 7.05 -14.68 10.44
N THR A 74 6.60 -13.52 10.95
CA THR A 74 5.48 -12.77 10.36
C THR A 74 5.82 -12.17 9.00
N LEU A 75 7.06 -11.72 8.77
CA LEU A 75 7.45 -11.18 7.47
C LEU A 75 7.48 -12.29 6.42
N ASN A 76 8.00 -13.46 6.78
CA ASN A 76 7.96 -14.64 5.90
C ASN A 76 6.52 -15.04 5.55
N ALA A 77 5.59 -14.98 6.51
CA ALA A 77 4.18 -15.27 6.27
C ALA A 77 3.55 -14.32 5.26
N VAL A 78 3.67 -13.00 5.45
CA VAL A 78 3.04 -12.02 4.54
C VAL A 78 3.68 -12.03 3.15
N VAL A 79 5.00 -12.20 3.05
CA VAL A 79 5.69 -12.32 1.75
C VAL A 79 5.26 -13.60 1.02
N ALA A 80 5.14 -14.73 1.73
CA ALA A 80 4.67 -15.98 1.12
C ALA A 80 3.25 -15.88 0.57
N THR A 81 2.35 -15.17 1.28
CA THR A 81 0.98 -14.87 0.84
C THR A 81 1.00 -14.07 -0.45
N VAL A 82 1.62 -12.89 -0.48
CA VAL A 82 1.57 -12.02 -1.67
C VAL A 82 2.33 -12.62 -2.86
N THR A 83 3.33 -13.48 -2.63
CA THR A 83 4.01 -14.22 -3.69
C THR A 83 3.03 -15.08 -4.50
N VAL A 84 1.98 -15.66 -3.87
CA VAL A 84 0.96 -16.43 -4.61
C VAL A 84 0.27 -15.56 -5.65
N VAL A 85 -0.05 -14.32 -5.27
CA VAL A 85 -0.72 -13.35 -6.15
C VAL A 85 0.26 -12.81 -7.20
N GLU A 86 1.52 -12.53 -6.83
CA GLU A 86 2.56 -12.12 -7.79
C GLU A 86 2.86 -13.20 -8.86
N ASP A 87 2.58 -14.46 -8.55
CA ASP A 87 2.77 -15.61 -9.43
C ASP A 87 1.55 -15.92 -10.31
N ASP A 88 0.37 -15.37 -10.02
CA ASP A 88 -0.87 -15.64 -10.76
C ASP A 88 -0.97 -14.78 -12.03
N PRO A 89 -0.83 -15.35 -13.24
CA PRO A 89 -0.94 -14.59 -14.48
C PRO A 89 -2.33 -14.02 -14.75
N ASN A 90 -3.35 -14.42 -13.97
CA ASN A 90 -4.71 -13.93 -14.09
C ASN A 90 -5.02 -12.75 -13.16
N ASP A 91 -4.10 -12.38 -12.25
CA ASP A 91 -4.18 -11.11 -11.52
C ASP A 91 -3.50 -10.02 -12.38
N ASP A 92 -4.31 -9.18 -12.99
CA ASP A 92 -3.87 -8.12 -13.89
C ASP A 92 -3.35 -6.88 -13.14
N SER A 93 -3.16 -6.99 -11.81
CA SER A 93 -2.83 -5.86 -10.95
C SER A 93 -1.62 -6.06 -10.02
N VAL A 94 -1.07 -7.27 -9.96
CA VAL A 94 0.06 -7.61 -9.11
C VAL A 94 0.99 -8.57 -9.84
N GLY A 95 2.28 -8.25 -9.90
CA GLY A 95 3.29 -9.21 -10.37
C GLY A 95 3.16 -9.60 -11.85
N TYR A 96 3.27 -10.91 -12.11
CA TYR A 96 3.22 -11.49 -13.45
C TYR A 96 1.83 -11.37 -14.06
N GLY A 97 1.73 -10.79 -15.27
CA GLY A 97 0.43 -10.49 -15.88
C GLY A 97 -0.13 -9.11 -15.52
N GLY A 98 0.54 -8.35 -14.64
CA GLY A 98 0.15 -6.97 -14.34
C GLY A 98 0.01 -6.10 -15.59
N LEU A 99 -1.01 -5.24 -15.64
CA LEU A 99 -1.21 -4.29 -16.73
C LEU A 99 -0.01 -3.32 -16.84
N PRO A 100 0.51 -3.09 -18.06
CA PRO A 100 1.73 -2.31 -18.25
C PRO A 100 1.52 -0.80 -18.14
N ASN A 101 2.62 -0.06 -18.17
CA ASN A 101 2.64 1.37 -18.44
C ASN A 101 2.21 1.68 -19.89
N GLU A 102 2.13 2.96 -20.27
CA GLU A 102 1.65 3.36 -21.61
C GLU A 102 2.55 2.91 -22.78
N GLU A 103 3.79 2.50 -22.50
CA GLU A 103 4.76 1.97 -23.47
C GLU A 103 4.69 0.43 -23.60
N GLY A 104 3.83 -0.23 -22.83
CA GLY A 104 3.70 -1.69 -22.84
C GLY A 104 4.73 -2.40 -21.97
N GLU A 105 5.46 -1.70 -21.10
CA GLU A 105 6.39 -2.30 -20.14
C GLU A 105 5.71 -2.47 -18.77
N VAL A 106 5.80 -3.67 -18.19
CA VAL A 106 5.30 -3.93 -16.84
C VAL A 106 6.33 -3.45 -15.81
N GLU A 107 5.91 -2.54 -14.95
CA GLU A 107 6.75 -1.93 -13.91
C GLU A 107 6.13 -2.18 -12.54
N LEU A 108 6.82 -2.92 -11.68
CA LEU A 108 6.31 -3.37 -10.40
C LEU A 108 6.89 -2.59 -9.23
N ASP A 109 6.07 -2.41 -8.21
CA ASP A 109 6.39 -1.69 -6.97
C ASP A 109 6.10 -2.59 -5.77
N ALA A 110 7.00 -2.64 -4.78
CA ALA A 110 6.74 -3.34 -3.52
C ALA A 110 7.49 -2.76 -2.33
N SER A 111 6.96 -2.98 -1.13
CA SER A 111 7.67 -2.74 0.13
C SER A 111 7.37 -3.82 1.17
N VAL A 112 8.27 -3.92 2.14
CA VAL A 112 8.15 -4.76 3.34
C VAL A 112 8.57 -3.99 4.57
N MET A 113 7.97 -4.31 5.71
CA MET A 113 8.43 -3.82 7.01
C MET A 113 8.27 -4.92 8.07
N HIS A 114 9.36 -5.19 8.79
CA HIS A 114 9.43 -6.20 9.83
C HIS A 114 9.38 -5.53 11.20
N GLY A 115 8.29 -5.72 11.94
CA GLY A 115 8.07 -5.10 13.24
C GLY A 115 9.18 -5.41 14.24
N PRO A 116 9.53 -6.68 14.51
CA PRO A 116 10.51 -7.02 15.54
C PRO A 116 11.90 -6.37 15.36
N THR A 117 12.34 -6.17 14.12
CA THR A 117 13.65 -5.54 13.85
C THR A 117 13.56 -4.09 13.44
N HIS A 118 12.35 -3.53 13.27
CA HIS A 118 12.10 -2.18 12.78
C HIS A 118 12.74 -1.91 11.39
N ARG A 119 13.07 -2.97 10.64
CA ARG A 119 13.72 -2.87 9.34
C ARG A 119 12.66 -2.79 8.24
N ALA A 120 13.00 -2.09 7.17
CA ALA A 120 12.15 -1.96 6.00
C ALA A 120 12.97 -2.08 4.72
N GLY A 121 12.32 -2.52 3.65
CA GLY A 121 12.89 -2.58 2.31
C GLY A 121 11.83 -2.30 1.26
N ALA A 122 12.24 -1.73 0.14
CA ALA A 122 11.34 -1.31 -0.92
C ALA A 122 12.03 -1.33 -2.28
N VAL A 123 11.22 -1.57 -3.30
CA VAL A 123 11.61 -1.41 -4.69
C VAL A 123 10.50 -0.77 -5.51
N ALA A 124 10.84 0.03 -6.51
CA ALA A 124 9.86 0.69 -7.36
C ALA A 124 10.29 0.74 -8.82
N ALA A 125 9.31 0.79 -9.72
CA ALA A 125 9.49 0.78 -11.18
C ALA A 125 10.39 -0.38 -11.66
N VAL A 126 10.32 -1.53 -11.00
CA VAL A 126 11.15 -2.70 -11.33
C VAL A 126 10.57 -3.39 -12.54
N ARG A 127 11.43 -3.67 -13.52
CA ARG A 127 11.07 -4.38 -14.75
C ARG A 127 11.66 -5.78 -14.73
N ARG A 128 10.98 -6.72 -15.37
CA ARG A 128 11.47 -8.09 -15.66
C ARG A 128 11.73 -9.00 -14.46
N ILE A 129 11.43 -8.56 -13.24
CA ILE A 129 11.55 -9.37 -12.02
C ILE A 129 10.15 -9.64 -11.49
N LYS A 130 9.76 -10.91 -11.40
CA LYS A 130 8.39 -11.30 -11.06
C LYS A 130 8.02 -10.99 -9.60
N ASN A 131 8.80 -11.48 -8.64
CA ASN A 131 8.45 -11.43 -7.23
C ASN A 131 9.14 -10.24 -6.53
N VAL A 132 8.60 -9.04 -6.72
CA VAL A 132 9.19 -7.81 -6.16
C VAL A 132 9.01 -7.67 -4.66
N SER A 133 8.03 -8.33 -4.04
CA SER A 133 7.91 -8.43 -2.57
C SER A 133 9.13 -9.12 -1.94
N ARG A 134 9.60 -10.22 -2.54
CA ARG A 134 10.83 -10.93 -2.15
C ARG A 134 12.07 -10.08 -2.42
N LEU A 135 12.09 -9.32 -3.52
CA LEU A 135 13.18 -8.40 -3.81
C LEU A 135 13.24 -7.26 -2.76
N ALA A 136 12.11 -6.69 -2.36
CA ALA A 136 12.05 -5.68 -1.30
C ALA A 136 12.58 -6.22 0.04
N LYS A 137 12.24 -7.47 0.39
CA LYS A 137 12.86 -8.18 1.53
C LYS A 137 14.36 -8.36 1.37
N THR A 138 14.83 -8.67 0.16
CA THR A 138 16.26 -8.82 -0.13
C THR A 138 17.00 -7.48 0.02
N VAL A 139 16.42 -6.36 -0.44
CA VAL A 139 16.95 -5.01 -0.19
C VAL A 139 17.08 -4.75 1.31
N MET A 140 16.03 -5.08 2.08
CA MET A 140 16.02 -4.93 3.53
C MET A 140 17.15 -5.71 4.18
N GLU A 141 17.38 -6.97 3.77
CA GLU A 141 18.29 -7.91 4.43
C GLU A 141 19.76 -7.70 4.02
N ASN A 142 20.02 -7.50 2.72
CA ASN A 142 21.34 -7.61 2.12
C ASN A 142 21.98 -6.25 1.77
N THR A 143 21.34 -5.13 2.09
CA THR A 143 21.88 -3.79 1.82
C THR A 143 21.80 -2.86 3.03
N ASN A 144 22.54 -1.76 2.99
CA ASN A 144 22.42 -0.64 3.94
C ASN A 144 21.41 0.42 3.46
N HIS A 145 20.56 0.08 2.49
CA HIS A 145 19.58 0.97 1.89
C HIS A 145 18.17 0.47 2.17
N THR A 146 17.20 1.39 2.12
CA THR A 146 15.78 1.05 2.31
C THR A 146 15.06 0.91 0.98
N MET A 147 15.47 1.63 -0.07
CA MET A 147 14.75 1.66 -1.34
C MET A 147 15.72 1.70 -2.53
N ILE A 148 15.48 0.85 -3.52
CA ILE A 148 16.20 0.82 -4.80
C ILE A 148 15.16 0.85 -5.94
N VAL A 149 15.39 1.60 -7.01
CA VAL A 149 14.36 1.80 -8.06
C VAL A 149 14.87 1.51 -9.46
N GLY A 150 13.94 1.28 -10.38
CA GLY A 150 14.17 1.18 -11.81
C GLY A 150 15.17 0.09 -12.20
N ASP A 151 16.04 0.42 -13.16
CA ASP A 151 17.06 -0.50 -13.64
C ASP A 151 18.08 -0.90 -12.57
N GLY A 152 18.35 -0.01 -11.60
CA GLY A 152 19.22 -0.32 -10.46
C GLY A 152 18.67 -1.47 -9.62
N ALA A 153 17.35 -1.48 -9.38
CA ALA A 153 16.69 -2.55 -8.65
C ALA A 153 16.70 -3.87 -9.43
N ARG A 154 16.48 -3.82 -10.76
CA ARG A 154 16.59 -5.01 -11.63
C ARG A 154 17.98 -5.61 -11.60
N ARG A 155 19.02 -4.79 -11.78
CA ARG A 155 20.43 -5.23 -11.75
C ARG A 155 20.81 -5.83 -10.39
N PHE A 156 20.35 -5.22 -9.30
CA PHE A 156 20.51 -5.77 -7.96
C PHE A 156 19.81 -7.13 -7.83
N ALA A 157 18.57 -7.25 -8.30
CA ALA A 157 17.84 -8.52 -8.27
C ALA A 157 18.61 -9.65 -8.97
N VAL A 158 19.13 -9.40 -10.17
CA VAL A 158 19.95 -10.39 -10.90
C VAL A 158 21.21 -10.77 -10.13
N ALA A 159 21.88 -9.80 -9.51
CA ALA A 159 23.07 -10.06 -8.69
C ALA A 159 22.75 -10.93 -7.46
N GLU A 160 21.53 -10.82 -6.91
CA GLU A 160 21.01 -11.63 -5.81
C GLU A 160 20.36 -12.96 -6.29
N GLY A 161 20.46 -13.28 -7.59
CA GLY A 161 20.02 -14.56 -8.16
C GLY A 161 18.54 -14.62 -8.57
N PHE A 162 17.86 -13.49 -8.70
CA PHE A 162 16.51 -13.46 -9.29
C PHE A 162 16.60 -13.65 -10.81
N GLU A 163 15.66 -14.42 -11.35
CA GLU A 163 15.55 -14.65 -12.79
C GLU A 163 14.82 -13.50 -13.47
N GLU A 164 15.35 -13.08 -14.62
CA GLU A 164 14.66 -12.15 -15.51
C GLU A 164 13.68 -12.87 -16.42
N MET A 165 12.48 -12.32 -16.55
CA MET A 165 11.48 -12.82 -17.47
C MET A 165 10.63 -11.70 -18.06
N ASN A 166 9.95 -11.99 -19.17
CA ASN A 166 8.91 -11.11 -19.67
C ASN A 166 7.67 -11.23 -18.77
N LEU A 167 7.27 -10.13 -18.15
CA LEU A 167 6.11 -10.07 -17.25
C LEU A 167 4.80 -9.79 -18.00
N LEU A 168 4.88 -9.28 -19.23
CA LEU A 168 3.72 -8.96 -20.05
C LEU A 168 3.18 -10.24 -20.70
N THR A 169 2.07 -10.74 -20.16
CA THR A 169 1.34 -11.86 -20.75
C THR A 169 0.63 -11.44 -22.02
N GLU A 170 0.27 -12.40 -22.87
CA GLU A 170 -0.49 -12.13 -24.09
C GLU A 170 -1.87 -11.51 -23.77
N HIS A 171 -2.51 -11.96 -22.69
CA HIS A 171 -3.75 -11.38 -22.19
C HIS A 171 -3.60 -9.87 -21.92
N SER A 172 -2.63 -9.48 -21.09
CA SER A 172 -2.40 -8.07 -20.74
C SER A 172 -1.90 -7.24 -21.92
N ARG A 173 -1.14 -7.86 -22.85
CA ARG A 173 -0.74 -7.23 -24.12
C ARG A 173 -1.93 -6.91 -25.01
N LYS A 174 -2.89 -7.82 -25.15
CA LYS A 174 -4.12 -7.58 -25.94
C LYS A 174 -4.95 -6.44 -25.35
N ILE A 175 -5.11 -6.39 -24.02
CA ILE A 175 -5.79 -5.29 -23.33
C ILE A 175 -5.05 -3.97 -23.54
N TRP A 176 -3.72 -3.96 -23.43
CA TRP A 176 -2.90 -2.77 -23.70
C TRP A 176 -3.05 -2.26 -25.12
N LEU A 177 -3.00 -3.15 -26.12
CA LEU A 177 -3.20 -2.77 -27.53
C LEU A 177 -4.58 -2.16 -27.76
N ALA A 178 -5.62 -2.75 -27.17
CA ALA A 178 -6.98 -2.22 -27.22
C ALA A 178 -7.07 -0.83 -26.56
N TRP A 179 -6.48 -0.65 -25.37
CA TRP A 179 -6.39 0.67 -24.72
C TRP A 179 -5.64 1.68 -25.60
N LYS A 180 -4.48 1.31 -26.15
CA LYS A 180 -3.66 2.20 -26.99
C LYS A 180 -4.40 2.64 -28.24
N ALA A 181 -5.17 1.75 -28.85
CA ALA A 181 -6.04 2.05 -30.00
C ALA A 181 -7.13 3.08 -29.64
N LYS A 182 -7.68 3.03 -28.41
CA LYS A 182 -8.66 4.01 -27.91
C LYS A 182 -8.02 5.36 -27.54
N SER A 183 -6.87 5.32 -26.87
CA SER A 183 -6.24 6.50 -26.26
C SER A 183 -5.31 7.29 -27.18
N SER A 184 -4.94 6.75 -28.34
CA SER A 184 -4.27 7.54 -29.38
C SER A 184 -5.23 8.59 -29.93
N PHE A 185 -5.22 9.77 -29.33
CA PHE A 185 -5.69 11.01 -29.94
C PHE A 185 -5.24 11.03 -31.41
N ASN A 186 -6.20 11.04 -32.34
CA ASN A 186 -6.08 11.23 -33.81
C ASN A 186 -5.89 10.05 -34.79
N TRP A 187 -5.90 8.76 -34.41
CA TRP A 187 -5.65 7.71 -35.44
C TRP A 187 -6.64 6.54 -35.55
N ARG A 188 -7.63 6.38 -34.65
CA ARG A 188 -8.64 5.30 -34.76
C ARG A 188 -10.00 5.72 -34.20
N PRO A 189 -11.10 5.06 -34.61
CA PRO A 189 -12.43 5.38 -34.11
C PRO A 189 -12.65 4.84 -32.68
N GLY A 190 -13.55 5.49 -31.94
CA GLY A 190 -13.82 5.23 -30.51
C GLY A 190 -14.50 3.88 -30.22
N ILE A 191 -14.69 3.58 -28.93
CA ILE A 191 -15.30 2.33 -28.41
C ILE A 191 -16.72 2.06 -28.95
N ASP A 192 -17.40 3.11 -29.41
CA ASP A 192 -18.75 3.10 -29.97
C ASP A 192 -18.81 2.81 -31.47
N SER A 193 -17.66 2.73 -32.14
CA SER A 193 -17.58 2.50 -33.59
C SER A 193 -17.76 1.03 -33.99
N PRO A 194 -18.28 0.73 -35.20
CA PRO A 194 -18.29 -0.63 -35.74
C PRO A 194 -16.88 -1.22 -35.91
N GLU A 195 -15.91 -0.39 -36.30
CA GLU A 195 -14.50 -0.77 -36.48
C GLU A 195 -13.84 -1.21 -35.17
N TRP A 196 -14.22 -0.60 -34.03
CA TRP A 196 -13.79 -1.06 -32.71
C TRP A 196 -14.24 -2.49 -32.43
N LYS A 197 -15.49 -2.83 -32.72
CA LYS A 197 -16.03 -4.18 -32.49
C LYS A 197 -15.30 -5.23 -33.33
N GLU A 198 -15.07 -4.95 -34.61
CA GLU A 198 -14.31 -5.84 -35.50
C GLU A 198 -12.85 -5.98 -35.04
N HIS A 199 -12.22 -4.89 -34.60
CA HIS A 199 -10.85 -4.91 -34.07
C HIS A 199 -10.74 -5.73 -32.79
N MET A 200 -11.68 -5.56 -31.85
CA MET A 200 -11.73 -6.34 -30.61
C MET A 200 -11.99 -7.83 -30.90
N ALA A 201 -12.92 -8.14 -31.80
CA ALA A 201 -13.15 -9.52 -32.24
C ALA A 201 -11.88 -10.13 -32.84
N THR A 202 -11.12 -9.36 -33.62
CA THR A 202 -9.85 -9.82 -34.19
C THR A 202 -8.77 -10.00 -33.12
N LEU A 203 -8.59 -9.03 -32.21
CA LEU A 203 -7.57 -9.08 -31.15
C LEU A 203 -7.79 -10.24 -30.18
N PHE A 204 -9.05 -10.52 -29.83
CA PHE A 204 -9.43 -11.53 -28.85
C PHE A 204 -9.98 -12.81 -29.48
N ASP A 205 -9.75 -13.03 -30.79
CA ASP A 205 -10.15 -14.24 -31.52
C ASP A 205 -11.66 -14.57 -31.38
N GLY A 206 -12.49 -13.54 -31.24
CA GLY A 206 -13.94 -13.63 -31.05
C GLY A 206 -14.40 -14.03 -29.63
N ASP A 207 -13.51 -14.11 -28.64
CA ASP A 207 -13.88 -14.45 -27.26
C ASP A 207 -14.64 -13.30 -26.58
N GLU A 208 -15.96 -13.39 -26.57
CA GLU A 208 -16.86 -12.39 -25.98
C GLU A 208 -16.58 -12.11 -24.50
N LYS A 209 -16.13 -13.10 -23.72
CA LYS A 209 -15.85 -12.91 -22.28
C LYS A 209 -14.58 -12.08 -22.08
N GLN A 210 -13.54 -12.38 -22.85
CA GLN A 210 -12.28 -11.63 -22.82
C GLN A 210 -12.46 -10.21 -23.33
N ILE A 211 -13.28 -10.01 -24.38
CA ILE A 211 -13.63 -8.69 -24.90
C ILE A 211 -14.37 -7.88 -23.84
N ALA A 212 -15.43 -8.43 -23.23
CA ALA A 212 -16.17 -7.73 -22.19
C ALA A 212 -15.30 -7.40 -20.96
N TYR A 213 -14.35 -8.28 -20.62
CA TYR A 213 -13.35 -8.02 -19.59
C TYR A 213 -12.44 -6.84 -19.96
N ALA A 214 -11.87 -6.85 -21.17
CA ALA A 214 -10.99 -5.80 -21.66
C ALA A 214 -11.71 -4.44 -21.74
N GLU A 215 -12.94 -4.40 -22.25
CA GLU A 215 -13.76 -3.16 -22.31
C GLU A 215 -14.00 -2.57 -20.92
N ARG A 216 -14.29 -3.41 -19.93
CA ARG A 216 -14.42 -2.98 -18.53
C ARG A 216 -13.12 -2.40 -18.01
N VAL A 217 -12.00 -3.08 -18.18
CA VAL A 217 -10.66 -2.62 -17.73
C VAL A 217 -10.27 -1.31 -18.41
N ILE A 218 -10.60 -1.14 -19.69
CA ILE A 218 -10.32 0.10 -20.44
C ILE A 218 -11.20 1.26 -19.97
N ALA A 219 -12.45 1.00 -19.60
CA ALA A 219 -13.38 2.01 -19.09
C ALA A 219 -13.10 2.36 -17.61
N HIS A 220 -12.79 1.35 -16.80
CA HIS A 220 -12.59 1.43 -15.37
C HIS A 220 -11.33 0.63 -15.00
N PRO A 221 -10.14 1.19 -15.28
CA PRO A 221 -8.89 0.48 -15.02
C PRO A 221 -8.80 0.09 -13.54
N PRO A 222 -8.52 -1.19 -13.23
CA PRO A 222 -8.28 -1.58 -11.87
C PRO A 222 -7.04 -0.85 -11.38
N THR A 223 -7.08 -0.38 -10.15
CA THR A 223 -5.89 0.09 -9.45
C THR A 223 -5.59 -0.98 -8.41
N GLY A 224 -5.08 -2.12 -8.86
CA GLY A 224 -4.92 -3.25 -7.96
C GLY A 224 -3.52 -3.30 -7.35
N THR A 225 -3.52 -3.73 -6.10
CA THR A 225 -2.39 -3.74 -5.16
C THR A 225 -2.83 -4.72 -4.09
N ILE A 226 -1.91 -5.53 -3.60
CA ILE A 226 -2.14 -6.37 -2.43
C ILE A 226 -1.31 -5.89 -1.24
N PRO A 227 -1.88 -5.13 -0.30
CA PRO A 227 -1.35 -5.05 1.04
C PRO A 227 -1.65 -6.36 1.77
N CYS A 228 -0.68 -6.88 2.50
CA CYS A 228 -0.83 -8.02 3.40
C CYS A 228 -0.12 -7.72 4.71
N MET A 229 -0.81 -7.97 5.82
CA MET A 229 -0.28 -7.73 7.16
C MET A 229 -0.70 -8.85 8.10
N ALA A 230 0.20 -9.23 8.99
CA ALA A 230 0.00 -10.33 9.92
C ALA A 230 0.45 -9.95 11.33
N VAL A 231 -0.23 -10.53 12.31
CA VAL A 231 0.20 -10.58 13.71
C VAL A 231 0.23 -12.03 14.17
N ASP A 232 1.35 -12.47 14.74
CA ASP A 232 1.50 -13.83 15.23
C ASP A 232 0.92 -14.03 16.65
N ALA A 233 1.05 -15.24 17.19
CA ALA A 233 0.60 -15.55 18.55
C ALA A 233 1.36 -14.76 19.65
N LYS A 234 2.58 -14.29 19.38
CA LYS A 234 3.39 -13.48 20.31
C LYS A 234 3.03 -11.99 20.26
N GLY A 235 2.30 -11.57 19.23
CA GLY A 235 1.97 -10.17 18.99
C GLY A 235 3.05 -9.42 18.19
N ASP A 236 3.94 -10.15 17.53
CA ASP A 236 4.84 -9.55 16.54
C ASP A 236 4.10 -9.32 15.23
N ILE A 237 4.44 -8.22 14.55
CA ILE A 237 3.69 -7.72 13.39
C ILE A 237 4.64 -7.51 12.21
N SER A 238 4.20 -7.88 11.01
CA SER A 238 4.86 -7.48 9.77
C SER A 238 3.85 -7.18 8.68
N ALA A 239 4.28 -6.43 7.68
CA ALA A 239 3.47 -6.13 6.51
C ALA A 239 4.31 -6.07 5.23
N THR A 240 3.62 -6.27 4.11
CA THR A 240 4.13 -6.06 2.77
C THR A 240 3.02 -5.52 1.88
N THR A 241 3.39 -4.73 0.88
CA THR A 241 2.47 -4.26 -0.16
C THR A 241 3.15 -4.39 -1.50
N THR A 242 2.48 -4.99 -2.50
CA THR A 242 3.02 -5.18 -3.86
C THR A 242 1.95 -4.92 -4.93
N THR A 243 2.37 -4.44 -6.11
CA THR A 243 1.48 -3.99 -7.20
C THR A 243 2.21 -3.89 -8.55
N SER A 244 1.46 -3.90 -9.65
CA SER A 244 1.89 -3.38 -10.96
C SER A 244 1.63 -1.87 -11.15
N GLY A 245 0.96 -1.24 -10.18
CA GLY A 245 0.62 0.18 -10.16
C GLY A 245 -0.66 0.50 -10.95
N LEU A 246 -0.82 1.77 -11.31
CA LEU A 246 -1.91 2.15 -12.22
C LEU A 246 -1.61 1.61 -13.62
N SER A 247 -2.59 0.96 -14.24
CA SER A 247 -2.51 0.62 -15.65
C SER A 247 -2.31 1.87 -16.49
N TRP A 248 -1.53 1.77 -17.57
CA TRP A 248 -1.29 2.86 -18.52
C TRP A 248 -0.59 4.08 -17.91
N LYS A 249 0.06 3.90 -16.76
CA LYS A 249 0.83 4.96 -16.12
C LYS A 249 1.93 5.48 -17.04
N ILE A 250 2.34 6.72 -16.81
CA ILE A 250 3.58 7.26 -17.40
C ILE A 250 4.75 6.37 -16.93
N PRO A 251 5.70 5.99 -17.79
CA PRO A 251 6.83 5.16 -17.40
C PRO A 251 7.59 5.77 -16.21
N GLY A 252 7.89 4.93 -15.22
CA GLY A 252 8.54 5.36 -13.98
C GLY A 252 7.62 6.05 -12.97
N ARG A 253 6.30 6.15 -13.21
CA ARG A 253 5.34 6.54 -12.16
C ARG A 253 5.37 5.50 -11.04
N VAL A 254 5.51 6.00 -9.81
CA VAL A 254 5.53 5.20 -8.58
C VAL A 254 4.29 5.51 -7.74
N GLY A 255 3.62 4.45 -7.27
CA GLY A 255 2.47 4.55 -6.37
C GLY A 255 2.86 4.64 -4.89
N ASP A 256 1.89 4.41 -4.02
CA ASP A 256 2.07 4.37 -2.56
C ASP A 256 2.65 3.04 -2.07
N SER A 257 2.43 1.95 -2.79
CA SER A 257 2.84 0.59 -2.43
C SER A 257 4.30 0.39 -2.02
N PRO A 258 5.31 1.04 -2.65
CA PRO A 258 6.70 0.91 -2.24
C PRO A 258 7.14 1.99 -1.24
N ILE A 259 6.26 2.89 -0.82
CA ILE A 259 6.58 4.01 0.07
C ILE A 259 6.22 3.64 1.51
N ILE A 260 7.26 3.42 2.32
CA ILE A 260 7.11 3.20 3.76
C ILE A 260 6.43 4.41 4.41
N GLY A 261 5.33 4.17 5.13
CA GLY A 261 4.49 5.22 5.72
C GLY A 261 3.30 5.62 4.86
N ALA A 262 3.22 5.15 3.61
CA ALA A 262 2.04 5.28 2.76
C ALA A 262 1.38 3.91 2.55
N GLY A 263 1.84 3.12 1.57
CA GLY A 263 1.21 1.85 1.20
C GLY A 263 1.53 0.69 2.14
N CYS A 264 2.58 0.82 2.95
CA CYS A 264 2.97 -0.15 3.98
C CYS A 264 3.61 0.59 5.16
N TYR A 265 3.12 0.36 6.37
CA TYR A 265 3.76 0.85 7.59
C TYR A 265 3.48 -0.08 8.76
N VAL A 266 4.50 -0.33 9.58
CA VAL A 266 4.43 -1.20 10.74
C VAL A 266 5.11 -0.51 11.91
N ASP A 267 4.44 -0.51 13.05
CA ASP A 267 5.04 -0.26 14.34
C ASP A 267 4.71 -1.46 15.23
N ASN A 268 5.73 -2.20 15.68
CA ASN A 268 5.53 -3.43 16.41
C ASN A 268 4.81 -3.21 17.75
N GLU A 269 4.79 -2.00 18.31
CA GLU A 269 4.09 -1.70 19.57
C GLU A 269 2.62 -1.34 19.33
N VAL A 270 2.25 -0.99 18.10
CA VAL A 270 0.92 -0.46 17.77
C VAL A 270 0.16 -1.35 16.80
N GLY A 271 0.70 -1.59 15.60
CA GLY A 271 -0.06 -2.16 14.50
C GLY A 271 0.64 -2.10 13.14
N ALA A 272 -0.08 -2.55 12.12
CA ALA A 272 0.29 -2.38 10.73
C ALA A 272 -0.85 -1.74 9.93
N ALA A 273 -0.49 -1.01 8.88
CA ALA A 273 -1.43 -0.37 7.97
C ALA A 273 -0.94 -0.44 6.52
N GLY A 274 -1.88 -0.47 5.60
CA GLY A 274 -1.63 -0.46 4.16
C GLY A 274 -2.87 -0.06 3.37
N SER A 275 -2.76 -0.04 2.05
CA SER A 275 -3.79 0.52 1.17
C SER A 275 -3.81 -0.10 -0.22
N THR A 276 -4.91 0.12 -0.91
CA THR A 276 -5.04 -0.03 -2.37
C THR A 276 -5.88 1.12 -2.92
N GLY A 277 -5.92 1.29 -4.23
CA GLY A 277 -6.65 2.38 -4.87
C GLY A 277 -5.75 3.42 -5.55
N LYS A 278 -6.19 4.69 -5.50
CA LYS A 278 -5.45 5.84 -6.03
C LYS A 278 -4.27 6.21 -5.14
N GLY A 279 -3.12 5.58 -5.40
CA GLY A 279 -1.90 5.76 -4.60
C GLY A 279 -1.46 7.22 -4.39
N GLU A 280 -1.68 8.11 -5.37
CA GLU A 280 -1.37 9.55 -5.23
C GLU A 280 -2.08 10.18 -4.01
N GLU A 281 -3.32 9.77 -3.73
CA GLU A 281 -4.07 10.34 -2.61
C GLU A 281 -3.58 9.82 -1.27
N ASN A 282 -3.09 8.57 -1.21
CA ASN A 282 -2.47 8.03 0.00
C ASN A 282 -1.12 8.71 0.29
N ILE A 283 -0.28 8.90 -0.73
CA ILE A 283 1.03 9.56 -0.57
C ILE A 283 0.87 10.96 0.04
N LYS A 284 -0.08 11.76 -0.47
CA LYS A 284 -0.32 13.15 -0.02
C LYS A 284 -0.65 13.26 1.47
N ILE A 285 -1.19 12.20 2.08
CA ILE A 285 -1.62 12.22 3.48
C ILE A 285 -0.76 11.34 4.41
N CYS A 286 0.27 10.67 3.87
CA CYS A 286 1.04 9.64 4.58
C CYS A 286 0.10 8.64 5.30
N GLY A 287 -0.81 8.01 4.55
CA GLY A 287 -1.96 7.32 5.15
C GLY A 287 -1.57 6.17 6.08
N GLY A 288 -0.63 5.30 5.69
CA GLY A 288 -0.13 4.22 6.56
C GLY A 288 0.40 4.73 7.91
N HIS A 289 1.26 5.75 7.89
CA HIS A 289 1.77 6.39 9.11
C HIS A 289 0.64 7.05 9.92
N THR A 290 -0.26 7.79 9.26
CA THR A 290 -1.42 8.40 9.90
C THR A 290 -2.28 7.37 10.64
N ILE A 291 -2.57 6.23 10.02
CA ILE A 291 -3.40 5.16 10.62
C ILE A 291 -2.72 4.59 11.86
N ILE A 292 -1.41 4.34 11.80
CA ILE A 292 -0.65 3.88 12.98
C ILE A 292 -0.71 4.92 14.10
N GLU A 293 -0.51 6.21 13.81
CA GLU A 293 -0.58 7.25 14.85
C GLU A 293 -1.99 7.42 15.42
N MET A 294 -3.04 7.21 14.62
CA MET A 294 -4.41 7.18 15.11
C MET A 294 -4.66 5.98 16.04
N MET A 295 -4.14 4.80 15.71
CA MET A 295 -4.21 3.63 16.60
C MET A 295 -3.38 3.83 17.86
N ARG A 296 -2.22 4.50 17.78
CA ARG A 296 -1.40 4.86 18.95
C ARG A 296 -2.16 5.76 19.93
N GLN A 297 -3.07 6.59 19.43
CA GLN A 297 -3.96 7.44 20.21
C GLN A 297 -5.20 6.70 20.75
N GLY A 298 -5.28 5.37 20.58
CA GLY A 298 -6.34 4.53 21.12
C GLY A 298 -7.54 4.32 20.19
N LYS A 299 -7.49 4.78 18.93
CA LYS A 299 -8.55 4.46 17.96
C LYS A 299 -8.50 2.99 17.55
N ALA A 300 -9.67 2.39 17.35
CA ALA A 300 -9.76 1.07 16.74
C ALA A 300 -9.27 1.10 15.28
N PRO A 301 -8.81 -0.03 14.71
CA PRO A 301 -8.29 -0.07 13.33
C PRO A 301 -9.24 0.51 12.27
N VAL A 302 -10.54 0.24 12.36
CA VAL A 302 -11.56 0.80 11.45
C VAL A 302 -11.64 2.32 11.57
N ASP A 303 -11.67 2.86 12.79
CA ASP A 303 -11.77 4.30 13.03
C ASP A 303 -10.51 5.05 12.60
N ALA A 304 -9.34 4.41 12.77
CA ALA A 304 -8.07 4.94 12.28
C ALA A 304 -8.05 5.01 10.73
N CYS A 305 -8.55 3.97 10.05
CA CYS A 305 -8.73 3.96 8.60
C CYS A 305 -9.70 5.06 8.13
N LEU A 306 -10.82 5.27 8.83
CA LEU A 306 -11.79 6.31 8.51
C LEU A 306 -11.22 7.72 8.72
N GLU A 307 -10.35 7.94 9.72
CA GLU A 307 -9.68 9.25 9.88
C GLU A 307 -8.72 9.54 8.71
N ALA A 308 -7.95 8.54 8.26
CA ALA A 308 -7.13 8.68 7.05
C ALA A 308 -8.01 8.97 5.82
N MET A 309 -9.14 8.26 5.67
CA MET A 309 -10.11 8.53 4.60
C MET A 309 -10.66 9.95 4.67
N ALA A 310 -10.98 10.45 5.86
CA ALA A 310 -11.46 11.80 6.07
C ALA A 310 -10.43 12.86 5.63
N ARG A 311 -9.12 12.61 5.81
CA ARG A 311 -8.05 13.49 5.29
C ARG A 311 -8.07 13.55 3.77
N VAL A 312 -8.22 12.41 3.10
CA VAL A 312 -8.38 12.36 1.64
C VAL A 312 -9.61 13.18 1.21
N ALA A 313 -10.77 12.92 1.81
CA ALA A 313 -12.01 13.63 1.46
C ALA A 313 -11.90 15.16 1.68
N ARG A 314 -11.23 15.60 2.77
CA ARG A 314 -10.99 17.02 3.06
C ARG A 314 -10.15 17.73 1.99
N ASN A 315 -9.19 17.05 1.37
CA ASN A 315 -8.40 17.64 0.27
C ASN A 315 -9.27 18.04 -0.92
N TYR A 316 -10.45 17.42 -1.06
CA TYR A 316 -11.45 17.73 -2.08
C TYR A 316 -12.64 18.53 -1.54
N LYS A 317 -12.55 19.07 -0.32
CA LYS A 317 -13.66 19.74 0.38
C LYS A 317 -14.92 18.88 0.49
N ASN A 318 -14.76 17.55 0.54
CA ASN A 318 -15.84 16.55 0.50
C ASN A 318 -16.72 16.61 -0.76
N ASP A 319 -16.18 17.14 -1.87
CA ASP A 319 -16.85 17.17 -3.17
C ASP A 319 -16.94 15.75 -3.75
N LYS A 320 -18.13 15.13 -3.59
CA LYS A 320 -18.38 13.75 -4.04
C LYS A 320 -18.23 13.55 -5.55
N LYS A 321 -18.41 14.60 -6.36
CA LYS A 321 -18.22 14.52 -7.82
C LYS A 321 -16.74 14.35 -8.17
N LYS A 322 -15.86 15.09 -7.50
CA LYS A 322 -14.41 14.95 -7.69
C LYS A 322 -13.88 13.66 -7.10
N LEU A 323 -14.34 13.31 -5.90
CA LEU A 323 -13.96 12.08 -5.23
C LEU A 323 -14.44 10.84 -6.03
N GLY A 324 -15.59 10.93 -6.70
CA GLY A 324 -16.19 9.82 -7.46
C GLY A 324 -15.37 9.39 -8.69
N THR A 325 -14.26 10.08 -8.97
CA THR A 325 -13.33 9.73 -10.06
C THR A 325 -12.31 8.65 -9.65
N PHE A 326 -12.27 8.24 -8.38
CA PHE A 326 -11.35 7.23 -7.90
C PHE A 326 -11.90 6.43 -6.71
N HIS A 327 -11.27 5.28 -6.48
CA HIS A 327 -11.44 4.48 -5.28
C HIS A 327 -10.14 4.49 -4.46
N ILE A 328 -10.28 4.37 -3.14
CA ILE A 328 -9.18 4.19 -2.21
C ILE A 328 -9.68 3.39 -1.01
N TYR A 329 -8.80 2.55 -0.47
CA TYR A 329 -9.07 1.67 0.65
C TYR A 329 -7.89 1.69 1.60
N PHE A 330 -8.20 1.62 2.89
CA PHE A 330 -7.22 1.48 3.95
C PHE A 330 -7.51 0.22 4.74
N TYR A 331 -6.45 -0.48 5.15
CA TYR A 331 -6.49 -1.72 5.91
C TYR A 331 -5.57 -1.58 7.11
N ALA A 332 -5.96 -2.12 8.25
CA ALA A 332 -5.16 -2.06 9.46
C ALA A 332 -5.39 -3.27 10.36
N ILE A 333 -4.33 -3.63 11.08
CA ILE A 333 -4.35 -4.51 12.26
C ILE A 333 -3.64 -3.83 13.41
N ASN A 334 -4.04 -4.11 14.65
CA ASN A 334 -3.29 -3.70 15.83
C ASN A 334 -2.56 -4.88 16.49
N LYS A 335 -1.72 -4.57 17.49
CA LYS A 335 -1.01 -5.55 18.32
C LYS A 335 -1.94 -6.64 18.82
N ASP A 336 -3.16 -6.31 19.23
CA ASP A 336 -4.16 -7.20 19.82
C ASP A 336 -4.90 -8.12 18.83
N GLY A 337 -4.56 -8.08 17.54
CA GLY A 337 -5.26 -8.88 16.54
C GLY A 337 -6.67 -8.38 16.26
N VAL A 338 -6.96 -7.11 16.59
CA VAL A 338 -8.12 -6.40 16.06
C VAL A 338 -7.75 -5.93 14.65
N HIS A 339 -8.67 -6.07 13.71
CA HIS A 339 -8.48 -5.65 12.33
C HIS A 339 -9.61 -4.75 11.87
N GLY A 340 -9.36 -4.02 10.79
CA GLY A 340 -10.34 -3.13 10.20
C GLY A 340 -9.94 -2.70 8.79
N ALA A 341 -10.95 -2.30 8.03
CA ALA A 341 -10.74 -1.69 6.73
C ALA A 341 -11.80 -0.62 6.49
N ALA A 342 -11.41 0.45 5.79
CA ALA A 342 -12.32 1.48 5.31
C ALA A 342 -12.18 1.66 3.80
N SER A 343 -13.29 1.93 3.13
CA SER A 343 -13.35 2.24 1.70
C SER A 343 -13.97 3.63 1.50
N LEU A 344 -13.51 4.36 0.48
CA LEU A 344 -14.08 5.68 0.18
C LEU A 344 -15.59 5.57 -0.13
N TRP A 345 -15.95 4.54 -0.88
CA TRP A 345 -17.30 4.23 -1.32
C TRP A 345 -17.75 2.87 -0.80
N ARG A 346 -19.06 2.68 -0.62
CA ARG A 346 -19.65 1.37 -0.27
C ARG A 346 -19.31 0.28 -1.27
N ASN A 347 -19.38 0.61 -2.56
CA ASN A 347 -19.18 -0.38 -3.60
C ASN A 347 -17.72 -0.34 -4.08
N GLY A 348 -17.23 -1.50 -4.53
CA GLY A 348 -15.93 -1.63 -5.15
C GLY A 348 -15.89 -1.06 -6.56
N TYR A 349 -14.88 -1.43 -7.35
CA TYR A 349 -14.87 -1.18 -8.80
C TYR A 349 -16.06 -1.82 -9.52
N GLU A 350 -16.63 -2.88 -8.94
CA GLU A 350 -17.90 -3.45 -9.37
C GLU A 350 -19.05 -2.77 -8.62
N ALA A 351 -19.88 -2.01 -9.35
CA ALA A 351 -20.99 -1.25 -8.79
C ALA A 351 -22.03 -2.09 -8.03
N SER A 352 -22.10 -3.41 -8.25
CA SER A 352 -23.01 -4.32 -7.57
C SER A 352 -22.40 -5.00 -6.33
N LYS A 353 -21.10 -4.86 -6.10
CA LYS A 353 -20.38 -5.55 -5.01
C LYS A 353 -19.89 -4.57 -3.96
N GLN A 354 -20.21 -4.87 -2.71
CA GLN A 354 -19.68 -4.13 -1.57
C GLN A 354 -18.16 -4.33 -1.48
N ALA A 355 -17.45 -3.22 -1.25
CA ALA A 355 -16.03 -3.21 -0.94
C ALA A 355 -15.74 -4.19 0.22
N SER A 356 -14.81 -5.10 0.01
CA SER A 356 -14.46 -6.14 0.98
C SER A 356 -12.95 -6.36 1.05
N TYR A 357 -12.50 -7.04 2.10
CA TYR A 357 -11.10 -7.42 2.32
C TYR A 357 -11.04 -8.85 2.86
N ALA A 358 -9.91 -9.50 2.69
CA ALA A 358 -9.73 -10.88 3.11
C ALA A 358 -9.13 -10.94 4.52
N VAL A 359 -9.65 -11.87 5.33
CA VAL A 359 -9.21 -12.11 6.71
C VAL A 359 -9.09 -13.61 6.94
N HIS A 360 -8.00 -14.02 7.59
CA HIS A 360 -7.86 -15.36 8.16
C HIS A 360 -7.43 -15.24 9.61
N ASP A 361 -8.31 -15.67 10.53
CA ASP A 361 -8.17 -15.57 12.00
C ASP A 361 -7.75 -16.90 12.65
N GLY A 362 -7.01 -17.73 11.92
CA GLY A 362 -6.59 -19.05 12.34
C GLY A 362 -7.59 -20.19 12.06
N SER A 363 -8.86 -19.91 11.77
CA SER A 363 -9.82 -20.96 11.34
C SER A 363 -9.89 -21.10 9.83
N GLU A 364 -10.35 -20.06 9.13
CA GLU A 364 -10.53 -20.06 7.68
C GLU A 364 -10.34 -18.65 7.09
N ALA A 365 -9.98 -18.59 5.81
CA ALA A 365 -9.97 -17.36 5.04
C ALA A 365 -11.40 -16.99 4.58
N ARG A 366 -11.80 -15.72 4.80
CA ARG A 366 -13.11 -15.20 4.39
C ARG A 366 -13.04 -13.74 3.98
N LEU A 367 -14.04 -13.29 3.22
CA LEU A 367 -14.24 -11.87 2.94
C LEU A 367 -15.05 -11.21 4.05
N VAL A 368 -14.62 -10.01 4.43
CA VAL A 368 -15.30 -9.13 5.40
C VAL A 368 -15.54 -7.79 4.70
N PRO A 369 -16.73 -7.16 4.88
CA PRO A 369 -17.01 -5.87 4.28
C PRO A 369 -16.10 -4.77 4.86
N CYS A 370 -15.62 -3.88 3.99
CA CYS A 370 -15.02 -2.62 4.38
C CYS A 370 -16.10 -1.68 4.93
N LYS A 371 -15.73 -0.82 5.89
CA LYS A 371 -16.58 0.26 6.36
C LYS A 371 -16.55 1.40 5.34
N PRO A 372 -17.67 1.75 4.66
CA PRO A 372 -17.68 2.89 3.77
C PRO A 372 -17.56 4.21 4.52
N PHE A 373 -16.87 5.16 3.89
CA PHE A 373 -16.89 6.57 4.28
C PHE A 373 -18.09 7.30 3.66
N PHE A 374 -18.43 6.98 2.40
CA PHE A 374 -19.67 7.40 1.74
C PHE A 374 -20.44 6.18 1.20
N ASP A 375 -21.77 6.23 1.31
CA ASP A 375 -22.64 5.13 0.86
C ASP A 375 -22.79 5.01 -0.65
N GLU A 376 -22.64 6.11 -1.40
CA GLU A 376 -22.88 6.16 -2.84
C GLU A 376 -21.86 7.06 -3.56
N ILE A 377 -21.44 6.63 -4.76
CA ILE A 377 -20.50 7.36 -5.62
C ILE A 377 -21.22 8.56 -6.26
N GLY A 378 -20.57 9.72 -6.30
CA GLY A 378 -21.07 10.88 -7.04
C GLY A 378 -22.16 11.69 -6.32
N GLY A 379 -23.00 11.04 -5.50
CA GLY A 379 -24.08 11.65 -4.73
C GLY A 379 -25.23 12.25 -5.56
N ASP A 380 -26.45 12.17 -5.04
CA ASP A 380 -27.58 13.00 -5.49
C ASP A 380 -27.40 14.46 -5.05
N GLN A 381 -28.01 15.38 -5.83
CA GLN A 381 -27.86 16.84 -5.77
C GLN A 381 -27.96 17.47 -4.38
#